data_AF-A0A920HX82-F1
#
_entry.id   AF-A0A920HX82-F1
#
_cell.length_a   1.000
_cell.length_b   1.000
_cell.length_c   1.000
_cell.angle_alpha   90.00
_cell.angle_beta   90.00
_cell.angle_gamma   90.00
#
_symmetry.space_group_name_H-M   'P 1'
#
loop_
_entity.id
_entity.type
_entity.pdbx_description
1 polymer ?
#
loop_
_entity_poly.entity_id
_entity_poly.type
_entity_poly.pdbx_seq_one_letter_code
_entity_poly.pdbx_strand_id
1 'polypeptide(L)'
;MELRKWHERPESSTEKIKDQKVLDGKNFLKLADHFISFANTKNKTIKSTDLNYIMLYAAARYSAHVGKNVLETDNHEDYVKHMSEQFIDMIREHLADPNL
;
A
#
# COMPACT_ATOMS: atom_id res chain seq x y z
N MET A 1 12.57 -11.20 10.02
CA MET A 1 11.12 -11.37 9.79
C MET A 1 10.91 -11.49 8.29
N GLU A 2 10.16 -12.47 7.81
CA GLU A 2 9.91 -12.60 6.36
C GLU A 2 8.88 -11.55 5.92
N LEU A 3 9.28 -10.64 5.03
CA LEU A 3 8.42 -9.60 4.49
C LEU A 3 7.56 -10.22 3.38
N ARG A 4 6.24 -10.25 3.61
CA ARG A 4 5.29 -10.83 2.65
C ARG A 4 5.12 -9.94 1.43
N LYS A 5 4.80 -10.55 0.29
CA LYS A 5 4.40 -9.80 -0.90
C LYS A 5 2.99 -9.25 -0.76
N TRP A 6 2.69 -8.17 -1.47
CA TRP A 6 1.42 -7.46 -1.33
C TRP A 6 0.20 -8.30 -1.77
N HIS A 7 0.38 -9.22 -2.72
CA HIS A 7 -0.64 -10.13 -3.25
C HIS A 7 -0.76 -11.46 -2.48
N GLU A 8 0.13 -11.74 -1.50
CA GLU A 8 0.08 -12.95 -0.67
C GLU A 8 -0.95 -12.81 0.46
N ARG A 9 -2.22 -12.63 0.07
CA ARG A 9 -3.36 -12.41 0.96
C ARG A 9 -4.49 -13.38 0.59
N PRO A 10 -5.24 -13.93 1.57
CA PRO A 10 -6.44 -14.68 1.25
C PRO A 10 -7.47 -13.75 0.59
N GLU A 11 -8.25 -14.26 -0.36
CA GLU A 11 -9.27 -13.44 -1.05
C GLU A 11 -10.29 -12.85 -0.05
N SER A 12 -10.69 -13.65 0.94
CA SER A 12 -11.61 -13.25 2.00
C SER A 12 -11.32 -14.00 3.30
N SER A 13 -11.77 -13.46 4.44
CA SER A 13 -11.67 -14.11 5.74
C SER A 13 -12.99 -13.98 6.51
N THR A 14 -13.32 -15.01 7.29
CA THR A 14 -14.45 -15.00 8.24
C THR A 14 -14.05 -14.41 9.60
N GLU A 15 -12.76 -14.19 9.83
CA GLU A 15 -12.25 -13.55 11.05
C GLU A 15 -12.47 -12.03 11.00
N LYS A 16 -12.68 -11.42 12.17
CA LYS A 16 -12.79 -9.96 12.27
C LYS A 16 -11.46 -9.33 11.87
N ILE A 17 -11.50 -8.20 11.14
CA ILE A 17 -10.31 -7.47 10.64
C ILE A 17 -9.20 -7.32 11.70
N LYS A 18 -9.57 -6.96 12.94
CA LYS A 18 -8.62 -6.74 14.05
C LYS A 18 -7.90 -8.00 14.53
N ASP A 19 -8.48 -9.17 14.27
CA ASP A 19 -7.98 -10.47 14.71
C ASP A 19 -7.22 -11.18 13.57
N GLN A 20 -7.32 -10.67 12.33
CA GLN A 20 -6.61 -11.21 11.18
C GLN A 20 -5.11 -10.91 11.27
N LYS A 21 -4.29 -11.97 11.11
CA LYS A 21 -2.82 -11.82 11.01
C LYS A 21 -2.40 -11.03 9.76
N VAL A 22 -3.13 -11.17 8.67
CA VAL A 22 -2.99 -10.38 7.44
C VAL A 22 -4.38 -10.06 6.93
N LEU A 23 -4.58 -8.78 6.58
CA LEU A 23 -5.84 -8.31 6.02
C LEU A 23 -6.16 -9.06 4.72
N ASP A 24 -7.37 -9.62 4.65
CA ASP A 24 -7.89 -10.25 3.44
C ASP A 24 -8.00 -9.27 2.27
N GLY A 25 -7.99 -9.82 1.04
CA GLY A 25 -7.96 -9.04 -0.20
C GLY A 25 -9.13 -8.09 -0.35
N LYS A 26 -10.36 -8.53 -0.02
CA LYS A 26 -11.56 -7.68 -0.10
C LYS A 26 -11.46 -6.47 0.82
N ASN A 27 -11.08 -6.67 2.08
CA ASN A 27 -10.93 -5.56 3.02
C ASN A 27 -9.71 -4.70 2.69
N PHE A 28 -8.63 -5.28 2.16
CA PHE A 28 -7.47 -4.54 1.70
C PHE A 28 -7.84 -3.54 0.59
N LEU A 29 -8.49 -4.02 -0.47
CA LEU A 29 -8.92 -3.17 -1.60
C LEU A 29 -9.91 -2.10 -1.13
N LYS A 30 -10.90 -2.48 -0.33
CA LYS A 30 -11.88 -1.53 0.21
C LYS A 30 -11.25 -0.39 1.01
N LEU A 31 -10.22 -0.69 1.81
CA LEU A 31 -9.49 0.35 2.55
C LEU A 31 -8.60 1.19 1.63
N ALA A 32 -7.98 0.59 0.60
CA ALA A 32 -7.24 1.32 -0.41
C ALA A 32 -8.13 2.33 -1.16
N ASP A 33 -9.37 1.93 -1.51
CA ASP A 33 -10.36 2.78 -2.18
C ASP A 33 -10.71 4.04 -1.39
N HIS A 34 -10.60 4.03 -0.06
CA HIS A 34 -10.81 5.23 0.75
C HIS A 34 -9.72 6.28 0.51
N PHE A 35 -8.47 5.86 0.33
CA PHE A 35 -7.37 6.79 -0.01
C PHE A 35 -7.53 7.34 -1.43
N ILE A 36 -7.94 6.49 -2.38
CA ILE A 36 -8.24 6.91 -3.75
C ILE A 36 -9.40 7.91 -3.76
N SER A 37 -10.47 7.63 -3.02
CA SER A 37 -11.63 8.53 -2.89
C SER A 37 -11.25 9.88 -2.29
N PHE A 38 -10.36 9.88 -1.29
CA PHE A 38 -9.79 11.11 -0.73
C PHE A 38 -8.99 11.89 -1.79
N ALA A 39 -8.10 11.21 -2.53
CA ALA A 39 -7.32 11.82 -3.60
C ALA A 39 -8.21 12.41 -4.70
N ASN A 40 -9.23 11.68 -5.15
CA ASN A 40 -10.22 12.12 -6.13
C ASN A 40 -11.00 13.35 -5.66
N THR A 41 -11.31 13.42 -4.37
CA THR A 41 -11.97 14.60 -3.78
C THR A 41 -11.05 15.82 -3.86
N LYS A 42 -9.76 15.67 -3.56
CA LYS A 42 -8.76 16.76 -3.63
C LYS A 42 -8.38 17.15 -5.05
N ASN A 43 -8.51 16.23 -6.00
CA ASN A 43 -8.19 16.49 -7.42
C ASN A 43 -9.08 17.57 -8.05
N LYS A 44 -10.21 17.90 -7.43
CA LYS A 44 -11.06 19.04 -7.81
C LYS A 44 -10.37 20.40 -7.63
N THR A 45 -9.34 20.46 -6.78
CA THR A 45 -8.67 21.71 -6.38
C THR A 45 -7.14 21.67 -6.52
N ILE A 46 -6.55 20.48 -6.64
CA ILE A 46 -5.11 20.25 -6.73
C ILE A 46 -4.84 19.41 -7.98
N LYS A 47 -3.77 19.71 -8.73
CA LYS A 47 -3.41 18.95 -9.93
C LYS A 47 -3.12 17.49 -9.59
N SER A 48 -3.56 16.57 -10.45
CA SER A 48 -3.38 15.13 -10.25
C SER A 48 -1.90 14.73 -10.18
N THR A 49 -1.02 15.42 -10.92
CA THR A 49 0.44 15.21 -10.88
C THR A 49 1.02 15.49 -9.49
N ASP A 50 0.56 16.57 -8.84
CA ASP A 50 1.02 16.93 -7.49
C ASP A 50 0.42 15.98 -6.45
N LEU A 51 -0.85 15.59 -6.62
CA LEU A 51 -1.48 14.59 -5.76
C LEU A 51 -0.78 13.23 -5.82
N ASN A 52 -0.30 12.81 -6.99
CA ASN A 52 0.47 11.58 -7.12
C ASN A 52 1.75 11.62 -6.26
N TYR A 53 2.52 12.71 -6.33
CA TYR A 53 3.69 12.89 -5.48
C TYR A 53 3.35 13.00 -3.99
N ILE A 54 2.24 13.65 -3.64
CA ILE A 54 1.77 13.73 -2.26
C ILE A 54 1.43 12.33 -1.71
N MET A 55 0.75 11.50 -2.50
CA MET A 55 0.45 10.12 -2.11
C MET A 55 1.72 9.28 -1.96
N LEU A 56 2.66 9.38 -2.91
CA LEU A 56 3.95 8.70 -2.83
C LEU A 56 4.74 9.11 -1.58
N TYR A 57 4.80 10.41 -1.29
CA TYR A 57 5.45 10.93 -0.08
C TYR A 57 4.77 10.43 1.20
N ALA A 58 3.44 10.44 1.24
CA ALA A 58 2.68 9.94 2.39
C ALA A 58 2.94 8.44 2.62
N ALA A 59 2.91 7.64 1.56
CA ALA A 59 3.23 6.22 1.60
C ALA A 59 4.66 5.98 2.10
N ALA A 60 5.65 6.71 1.58
CA ALA A 60 7.05 6.60 2.01
C ALA A 60 7.22 6.87 3.51
N ARG A 61 6.59 7.93 4.04
CA ARG A 61 6.65 8.23 5.49
C ARG A 61 6.02 7.13 6.32
N TYR A 62 4.87 6.61 5.89
CA TYR A 62 4.19 5.55 6.62
C TYR A 62 4.99 4.25 6.59
N SER A 63 5.55 3.89 5.43
CA SER A 63 6.46 2.75 5.29
C SER A 63 7.68 2.87 6.20
N ALA A 64 8.31 4.04 6.28
CA ALA A 64 9.43 4.30 7.17
C ALA A 64 9.04 4.19 8.65
N HIS A 65 7.85 4.68 9.03
CA HIS A 65 7.33 4.53 10.39
C HIS A 65 7.12 3.06 10.75
N VAL A 66 6.53 2.26 9.85
CA VAL A 66 6.29 0.82 10.05
C VAL A 66 7.61 0.06 10.16
N GLY A 67 8.53 0.24 9.20
CA GLY A 67 9.83 -0.44 9.23
C GLY A 67 10.62 -0.13 10.50
N LYS A 68 10.71 1.16 10.86
CA LYS A 68 11.52 1.61 12.00
C LYS A 68 10.89 1.31 13.36
N ASN A 69 9.61 1.60 13.55
CA ASN A 69 9.01 1.64 14.89
C ASN A 69 7.99 0.53 15.16
N VAL A 70 7.48 -0.15 14.12
CA VAL A 70 6.50 -1.24 14.29
C VAL A 70 7.17 -2.59 14.14
N LEU A 71 7.97 -2.74 13.08
CA LEU A 71 8.72 -3.96 12.80
C LEU A 71 10.12 -3.95 13.41
N GLU A 72 10.61 -2.77 13.83
CA GLU A 72 11.95 -2.56 14.39
C GLU A 72 13.04 -3.25 13.55
N THR A 73 12.99 -3.05 12.23
CA THR A 73 13.90 -3.76 11.29
C THR A 73 15.34 -3.32 11.49
N ASP A 74 16.24 -4.28 11.77
CA ASP A 74 17.68 -4.01 11.95
C ASP A 74 18.37 -3.53 10.66
N ASN A 75 18.00 -4.10 9.50
CA ASN A 75 18.50 -3.67 8.20
C ASN A 75 17.42 -2.90 7.43
N HIS A 76 17.53 -1.57 7.44
CA HIS A 76 16.59 -0.71 6.73
C HIS A 76 16.68 -0.85 5.20
N GLU A 77 17.85 -1.15 4.63
CA GLU A 77 18.02 -1.23 3.18
C GLU A 77 17.27 -2.42 2.57
N ASP A 78 17.28 -3.57 3.25
CA ASP A 78 16.51 -4.74 2.81
C ASP A 78 15.00 -4.45 2.82
N TYR A 79 14.52 -3.72 3.84
CA TYR A 79 13.13 -3.29 3.91
C TYR A 79 12.78 -2.29 2.82
N VAL A 80 13.63 -1.29 2.58
CA VAL A 80 13.46 -0.31 1.49
C VAL A 80 13.40 -1.02 0.14
N LYS A 81 14.31 -1.96 -0.11
CA LYS A 81 14.31 -2.76 -1.33
C LYS A 81 13.00 -3.53 -1.49
N HIS A 82 12.58 -4.28 -0.46
CA HIS A 82 11.33 -5.03 -0.48
C HIS A 82 10.13 -4.14 -0.80
N MET A 83 9.97 -3.03 -0.09
CA MET A 83 8.84 -2.11 -0.28
C MET A 83 8.87 -1.44 -1.67
N SER A 84 10.06 -1.15 -2.20
CA SER A 84 10.21 -0.62 -3.56
C SER A 84 9.79 -1.62 -4.62
N GLU A 85 10.19 -2.90 -4.46
CA GLU A 85 9.77 -3.99 -5.34
C GLU A 85 8.25 -4.17 -5.31
N GLN A 86 7.62 -4.13 -4.14
CA GLN A 86 6.16 -4.20 -4.03
C GLN A 86 5.47 -3.05 -4.76
N PHE A 87 5.99 -1.81 -4.64
CA PHE A 87 5.43 -0.64 -5.32
C PHE A 87 5.56 -0.72 -6.85
N ILE A 88 6.73 -1.14 -7.33
CA ILE A 88 6.97 -1.35 -8.76
C ILE A 88 6.00 -2.41 -9.31
N ASP A 89 5.83 -3.52 -8.59
CA ASP A 89 4.92 -4.60 -9.02
C ASP A 89 3.46 -4.13 -9.07
N MET A 90 2.98 -3.39 -8.04
CA MET A 90 1.63 -2.82 -8.05
C MET A 90 1.40 -1.87 -9.23
N ILE A 91 2.36 -0.97 -9.53
CA ILE A 91 2.24 -0.07 -10.69
C ILE A 91 2.17 -0.86 -11.98
N ARG A 92 3.05 -1.86 -12.15
CA ARG A 92 3.09 -2.69 -13.37
C ARG A 92 1.78 -3.44 -13.58
N GLU A 93 1.22 -4.00 -12.51
CA GLU A 93 -0.05 -4.72 -12.58
C GLU A 93 -1.19 -3.78 -13.02
N HIS A 94 -1.31 -2.60 -12.43
CA HIS A 94 -2.35 -1.65 -12.81
C HIS A 94 -2.14 -1.05 -14.21
N LEU A 95 -0.91 -0.77 -14.62
CA LEU A 95 -0.64 -0.30 -15.99
C LEU A 95 -0.87 -1.38 -17.05
N ALA A 96 -0.82 -2.66 -16.67
CA ALA A 96 -1.12 -3.77 -17.55
C ALA A 96 -2.63 -4.04 -17.67
N ASP A 97 -3.46 -3.47 -16.79
CA ASP A 97 -4.92 -3.58 -16.88
C ASP A 97 -5.43 -2.78 -18.09
N PRO A 98 -6.03 -3.44 -19.10
CA PRO A 98 -6.55 -2.75 -20.28
C PRO A 98 -7.76 -1.86 -19.98
N ASN A 99 -8.35 -1.96 -18.78
CA ASN A 99 -9.53 -1.20 -18.36
C ASN A 99 -9.20 -0.06 -17.37
N LEU A 100 -7.91 0.22 -17.12
CA LEU A 100 -7.50 1.33 -16.27
C LEU A 100 -7.96 2.69 -16.81
#